data_AF-B0P640-F1
#
_entry.id   AF-B0P640-F1
#
_cell.length_a   1.000
_cell.length_b   1.000
_cell.length_c   1.000
_cell.angle_alpha   90.00
_cell.angle_beta   90.00
_cell.angle_gamma   90.00
#
_symmetry.space_group_name_H-M   'P 1'
#
loop_
_entity.id
_entity.type
_entity.pdbx_description
1 polymer ?
#
loop_
_entity_poly.entity_id
_entity_poly.type
_entity_poly.pdbx_seq_one_letter_code
_entity_poly.pdbx_strand_id
1 'polypeptide(L)'
;MIRILLSTRLGEQRWTQADLARATGIRPNTIGELYHEFAERVSLEHLDLICEALGCELDEIIIRIPNSVPKIENTRAGNKVHK
;
A
#
# COMPACT_ATOMS: atom_id res chain seq x y z
N MET A 1 9.85 -4.40 5.45
CA MET A 1 8.54 -3.77 5.67
C MET A 1 7.87 -3.48 4.34
N ILE A 2 6.54 -3.52 4.29
CA ILE A 2 5.77 -2.97 3.17
C ILE A 2 5.50 -1.50 3.51
N ARG A 3 5.54 -0.63 2.50
CA ARG A 3 5.21 0.79 2.63
C ARG A 3 4.15 1.18 1.62
N ILE A 4 3.37 2.21 1.96
CA ILE A 4 2.31 2.76 1.12
C ILE A 4 2.70 4.20 0.76
N LEU A 5 2.94 4.47 -0.52
CA LEU A 5 3.39 5.76 -1.05
C LEU A 5 2.22 6.65 -1.51
N LEU A 6 1.03 6.43 -0.96
CA LEU A 6 -0.18 7.12 -1.39
C LEU A 6 -0.07 8.64 -1.20
N SER A 7 0.58 9.10 -0.13
CA SER A 7 0.79 10.53 0.12
C SER A 7 1.64 11.21 -0.97
N THR A 8 2.68 10.53 -1.44
CA THR A 8 3.51 11.01 -2.57
C THR A 8 2.69 11.10 -3.84
N ARG A 9 1.92 10.06 -4.18
CA ARG A 9 1.08 10.05 -5.40
C ARG A 9 0.02 11.13 -5.42
N LEU A 10 -0.68 11.31 -4.31
CA LEU A 10 -1.67 12.38 -4.19
C LEU A 10 -1.03 13.76 -4.33
N GLY A 11 0.18 13.95 -3.78
CA GLY A 11 0.94 15.19 -3.94
C GLY A 11 1.33 15.49 -5.39
N GLU A 12 1.81 14.48 -6.13
CA GLU A 12 2.20 14.59 -7.55
C GLU A 12 1.02 14.98 -8.44
N GLN A 13 -0.17 14.44 -8.15
CA GLN A 13 -1.39 14.74 -8.91
C GLN A 13 -2.20 15.91 -8.35
N ARG A 14 -1.77 16.52 -7.24
CA ARG A 14 -2.49 17.58 -6.50
C ARG A 14 -3.89 17.16 -6.04
N TRP A 15 -4.06 15.90 -5.68
CA TRP A 15 -5.28 15.38 -5.08
C TRP A 15 -5.24 15.47 -3.56
N THR A 16 -6.38 15.74 -2.95
CA THR A 16 -6.59 15.58 -1.51
C THR A 16 -7.08 14.16 -1.19
N GLN A 17 -6.97 13.74 0.08
CA GLN A 17 -7.59 12.49 0.55
C GLN A 17 -9.11 12.48 0.29
N ALA A 18 -9.77 13.64 0.37
CA ALA A 18 -11.19 13.79 0.10
C ALA A 18 -11.52 13.61 -1.39
N ASP A 19 -10.64 14.03 -2.29
CA ASP A 19 -10.80 13.81 -3.73
C ASP A 19 -10.73 12.31 -4.05
N LEU A 20 -9.72 11.62 -3.50
CA LEU A 20 -9.57 10.19 -3.68
C LEU A 20 -10.75 9.40 -3.11
N ALA A 21 -11.21 9.75 -1.90
CA ALA A 21 -12.38 9.11 -1.29
C ALA A 21 -13.65 9.27 -2.15
N ARG A 22 -13.86 10.46 -2.75
CA ARG A 22 -15.00 10.71 -3.64
C ARG A 22 -14.88 9.95 -4.96
N ALA A 23 -13.69 9.90 -5.55
CA ALA A 23 -13.46 9.19 -6.81
C ALA A 23 -13.62 7.67 -6.67
N THR A 24 -13.11 7.10 -5.58
CA THR A 24 -13.09 5.64 -5.36
C THR A 24 -14.32 5.11 -4.61
N GLY A 25 -15.10 5.98 -3.97
CA GLY A 25 -16.16 5.58 -3.05
C GLY A 25 -15.67 4.96 -1.74
N ILE A 26 -14.35 4.91 -1.51
CA ILE A 26 -13.75 4.38 -0.29
C ILE A 26 -13.98 5.37 0.86
N ARG A 27 -14.27 4.86 2.06
CA ARG A 27 -14.50 5.70 3.25
C ARG A 27 -13.29 6.59 3.52
N PRO A 28 -13.47 7.90 3.84
CA PRO A 28 -12.37 8.81 4.13
C PRO A 28 -11.39 8.31 5.19
N ASN A 29 -11.89 7.66 6.26
CA ASN A 29 -11.02 7.09 7.29
C ASN A 29 -10.08 6.01 6.74
N THR A 30 -10.56 5.15 5.84
CA THR A 30 -9.74 4.10 5.22
C THR A 30 -8.69 4.72 4.30
N ILE A 31 -9.05 5.76 3.53
CA ILE A 31 -8.05 6.53 2.75
C ILE A 31 -7.02 7.16 3.69
N GLY A 32 -7.44 7.72 4.83
CA GLY A 32 -6.53 8.30 5.82
C GLY A 32 -5.56 7.28 6.41
N GLU A 33 -6.03 6.07 6.76
CA GLU A 33 -5.17 4.98 7.24
C GLU A 33 -4.13 4.56 6.19
N LEU A 34 -4.52 4.47 4.92
CA LEU A 34 -3.59 4.17 3.83
C LEU A 34 -2.60 5.32 3.60
N TYR A 35 -3.07 6.56 3.63
CA TYR A 35 -2.27 7.76 3.42
C TYR A 35 -1.19 7.94 4.49
N HIS A 36 -1.52 7.63 5.74
CA HIS A 36 -0.60 7.73 6.90
C HIS A 36 0.17 6.44 7.19
N GLU A 37 0.07 5.43 6.32
CA GLU A 37 0.72 4.12 6.50
C GLU A 37 0.32 3.41 7.83
N PHE A 38 -0.90 3.65 8.34
CA PHE A 38 -1.42 3.03 9.57
C PHE A 38 -2.27 1.78 9.31
N ALA A 39 -2.57 1.47 8.04
CA ALA A 39 -3.35 0.30 7.69
C ALA A 39 -2.63 -1.02 8.05
N GLU A 40 -3.20 -1.81 8.95
CA GLU A 40 -2.71 -3.17 9.25
C GLU A 40 -3.08 -4.19 8.17
N ARG A 41 -4.20 -3.95 7.48
CA ARG A 41 -4.73 -4.78 6.40
C ARG A 41 -5.16 -3.87 5.25
N VAL A 42 -4.99 -4.36 4.03
CA VAL A 42 -5.38 -3.65 2.82
C VAL A 42 -6.27 -4.56 1.98
N SER A 43 -7.36 -4.01 1.46
CA SER A 43 -8.23 -4.69 0.49
C SER A 43 -7.62 -4.59 -0.91
N LEU A 44 -7.53 -5.71 -1.62
CA LEU A 44 -7.07 -5.72 -3.01
C LEU A 44 -8.00 -4.89 -3.91
N GLU A 45 -9.30 -4.96 -3.66
CA GLU A 45 -10.30 -4.15 -4.36
C GLU A 45 -10.04 -2.64 -4.18
N HIS A 46 -9.69 -2.22 -2.95
CA HIS A 46 -9.39 -0.81 -2.71
C HIS A 46 -8.10 -0.38 -3.43
N LEU A 47 -7.12 -1.27 -3.53
CA LEU A 47 -5.90 -0.98 -4.28
C LEU A 47 -6.20 -0.81 -5.77
N ASP A 48 -7.00 -1.70 -6.34
CA ASP A 48 -7.41 -1.63 -7.74
C ASP A 48 -8.17 -0.32 -8.04
N LEU A 49 -9.16 0.03 -7.22
CA LEU A 49 -9.90 1.29 -7.35
C LEU A 49 -9.00 2.53 -7.20
N ILE A 50 -8.02 2.50 -6.30
CA ILE A 50 -7.07 3.60 -6.13
C ILE A 50 -6.17 3.72 -7.37
N CYS A 51 -5.66 2.59 -7.89
CA CYS A 51 -4.87 2.55 -9.10
C CYS A 51 -5.65 3.08 -10.31
N GLU A 52 -6.92 2.67 -10.48
CA GLU A 52 -7.80 3.17 -11.54
C GLU A 52 -8.05 4.67 -11.40
N ALA A 53 -8.38 5.15 -10.19
CA ALA A 53 -8.68 6.55 -9.95
C ALA A 53 -7.46 7.47 -10.16
N LEU A 54 -6.26 6.99 -9.85
CA LEU A 54 -5.02 7.75 -10.01
C LEU A 54 -4.32 7.46 -11.35
N GLY A 55 -4.80 6.50 -12.14
CA GLY A 55 -4.13 6.06 -13.37
C GLY A 55 -2.70 5.61 -13.14
N CYS A 56 -2.46 4.81 -12.10
CA CYS A 56 -1.13 4.30 -11.75
C CYS A 56 -1.12 2.78 -11.56
N GLU A 57 0.07 2.20 -11.57
CA GLU A 57 0.31 0.80 -11.26
C GLU A 57 0.36 0.54 -9.74
N LEU A 58 0.40 -0.74 -9.35
CA LEU A 58 0.42 -1.13 -7.95
C LEU A 58 1.78 -0.87 -7.26
N ASP A 59 2.88 -1.14 -7.95
CA ASP A 59 4.26 -0.97 -7.44
C ASP A 59 4.65 0.51 -7.26
N GLU A 60 3.88 1.36 -7.91
CA GLU A 60 3.89 2.80 -7.85
C GLU A 60 3.32 3.35 -6.51
N ILE A 61 2.40 2.62 -5.86
CA ILE A 61 1.81 2.96 -4.55
C ILE A 61 2.26 2.03 -3.41
N ILE A 62 2.70 0.80 -3.69
CA ILE A 62 3.14 -0.17 -2.70
C ILE A 62 4.55 -0.64 -3.01
N ILE A 63 5.45 -0.49 -2.03
CA ILE A 63 6.82 -0.97 -2.14
C ILE A 63 7.20 -1.92 -1.01
N ARG A 64 8.05 -2.90 -1.33
CA ARG A 64 8.72 -3.73 -0.33
C ARG A 64 10.11 -3.18 -0.04
N ILE A 65 10.32 -2.78 1.21
CA ILE A 65 11.65 -2.49 1.74
C ILE A 65 12.16 -3.72 2.48
N PRO A 66 13.26 -4.36 2.06
CA PRO A 66 13.86 -5.46 2.81
C PRO A 66 14.20 -5.05 4.24
N ASN A 67 13.96 -5.93 5.22
CA ASN A 67 14.48 -5.72 6.57
C ASN A 67 15.97 -6.08 6.58
N SER A 68 16.77 -5.42 7.42
CA SER A 68 18.19 -5.75 7.61
C SER A 68 18.40 -7.17 8.13
N VAL A 69 17.48 -7.66 8.96
CA VAL A 69 17.43 -9.05 9.44
C VAL A 69 16.18 -9.73 8.88
N PRO A 70 16.32 -10.87 8.16
CA PRO A 70 15.18 -11.64 7.69
C PRO A 70 14.30 -12.12 8.85
N LYS A 71 12.98 -11.92 8.75
CA LYS A 71 12.02 -12.44 9.74
C LYS A 71 11.68 -13.91 9.51
N ILE A 72 12.05 -14.45 8.35
CA ILE A 72 11.77 -15.82 7.94
C ILE A 72 13.10 -16.46 7.56
N GLU A 73 13.60 -17.34 8.42
CA GLU A 73 14.84 -18.09 8.19
C GLU A 73 14.55 -19.50 7.66
N ASN A 74 13.54 -20.16 8.22
CA ASN A 74 13.19 -21.54 7.91
C ASN A 74 11.74 -21.65 7.41
N THR A 75 11.51 -22.56 6.47
CA THR A 75 10.18 -23.01 6.04
C THR A 75 9.48 -23.74 7.18
N ARG A 76 8.17 -23.95 7.07
CA ARG A 76 7.40 -24.80 7.99
C ARG A 76 7.97 -26.23 8.12
N ALA A 77 8.63 -26.74 7.09
CA ALA A 77 9.27 -28.05 7.09
C ALA A 77 10.68 -28.06 7.72
N GLY A 78 11.17 -26.92 8.22
CA GLY A 78 12.50 -26.79 8.85
C GLY A 78 13.66 -26.51 7.89
N ASN A 79 13.42 -26.46 6.57
CA ASN A 79 14.45 -26.13 5.58
C ASN A 79 14.73 -24.62 5.55
N LYS A 80 15.99 -24.20 5.38
CA LYS A 80 16.35 -22.79 5.17
C LYS A 80 15.66 -22.20 3.93
N VAL A 81 15.08 -21.01 4.05
CA VAL A 81 14.36 -20.31 2.97
C VAL A 81 15.33 -19.68 1.97
N HIS A 82 16.47 -19.21 2.45
CA HIS A 82 17.55 -18.67 1.64
C HIS A 82 18.76 -19.61 1.79
N LYS A 83 19.24 -20.14 0.67
CA LYS A 83 20.44 -21.01 0.60
C LYS A 83 21.71 -20.16 0.60
#